data_AF-A0A315XNA3-F1
#
_entry.id   AF-A0A315XNA3-F1
#
_cell.length_a   1.000
_cell.length_b   1.000
_cell.length_c   1.000
_cell.angle_alpha   90.00
_cell.angle_beta   90.00
_cell.angle_gamma   90.00
#
_symmetry.space_group_name_H-M   'P 1'
#
loop_
_entity.id
_entity.type
_entity.pdbx_description
1 polymer ?
#
loop_
_entity_poly.entity_id
_entity_poly.type
_entity_poly.pdbx_seq_one_letter_code
_entity_poly.pdbx_strand_id
1 'polypeptide(L)'
;MPDLIDGSENVTVHGIFNWILLLIIFSIITVIGNYLGYHHPMEGSIVGMAILSIITLAGVWLERYLPFNISSILYISVIGIVLAFPGMPTSKFVLHYVSQIELLSIVTVFLAYVGIGMGKSWDEFKALGWRAIIITILVIAATYYGAAIVAHIVLVLTGVPAA
;
A
#
# COMPACT_ATOMS: atom_id res chain seq x y z
N MET A 1 1.80 19.47 18.30
CA MET A 1 2.71 18.78 17.35
C MET A 1 2.97 17.29 17.67
N PRO A 2 2.57 16.73 18.82
CA PRO A 2 2.38 15.28 19.01
C PRO A 2 1.08 14.72 18.38
N ASP A 3 0.16 15.61 18.01
CA ASP A 3 -1.22 15.28 17.62
C ASP A 3 -1.39 14.70 16.21
N LEU A 4 -0.31 14.68 15.40
CA LEU A 4 -0.35 14.09 14.06
C LEU A 4 -0.11 12.57 14.06
N ILE A 5 0.24 11.98 15.21
CA ILE A 5 0.53 10.54 15.38
C ILE A 5 -0.45 9.91 16.40
N ASP A 6 -1.45 10.67 16.86
CA ASP A 6 -2.48 10.13 17.75
C ASP A 6 -3.69 9.70 16.92
N GLY A 7 -3.81 8.39 16.71
CA GLY A 7 -4.99 7.76 16.14
C GLY A 7 -6.15 7.71 17.13
N SER A 8 -6.36 8.77 17.94
CA SER A 8 -7.56 8.89 18.73
C SER A 8 -8.72 9.24 17.80
N GLU A 9 -9.62 8.28 17.70
CA GLU A 9 -10.86 8.30 16.92
C GLU A 9 -11.82 9.36 17.49
N ASN A 10 -11.49 10.64 17.25
CA ASN A 10 -12.41 11.76 17.36
C ASN A 10 -12.54 12.34 15.97
N VAL A 11 -13.53 11.85 15.23
CA VAL A 11 -13.70 12.18 13.81
C VAL A 11 -14.21 13.60 13.64
N THR A 12 -13.28 14.54 13.75
CA THR A 12 -13.41 15.95 13.45
C THR A 12 -12.82 16.23 12.06
N VAL A 13 -13.15 17.38 11.46
CA VAL A 13 -12.61 17.84 10.15
C VAL A 13 -11.07 17.71 10.09
N HIS A 14 -10.41 17.81 11.24
CA HIS A 14 -8.96 17.63 11.41
C HIS A 14 -8.44 16.22 11.06
N GLY A 15 -9.19 15.15 11.34
CA GLY A 15 -8.75 13.77 11.07
C GLY A 15 -8.66 13.46 9.57
N ILE A 16 -9.64 13.95 8.79
CA ILE A 16 -9.65 13.80 7.33
C ILE A 16 -8.54 14.65 6.71
N PHE A 17 -8.33 15.87 7.23
CA PHE A 17 -7.25 16.74 6.79
C PHE A 17 -5.87 16.10 7.02
N ASN A 18 -5.64 15.49 8.19
CA ASN A 18 -4.40 14.77 8.50
C ASN A 18 -4.17 13.59 7.54
N TRP A 19 -5.21 12.82 7.21
CA TRP A 19 -5.12 11.73 6.25
C TRP A 19 -4.74 12.20 4.85
N ILE A 20 -5.39 13.27 4.36
CA ILE A 20 -5.06 13.87 3.06
C ILE A 20 -3.62 14.40 3.06
N LEU A 21 -3.21 15.06 4.15
CA LEU A 21 -1.86 15.59 4.31
C LEU A 21 -0.82 14.47 4.30
N LEU A 22 -1.08 13.36 5.00
CA LEU A 22 -0.24 12.17 4.99
C LEU A 22 -0.13 11.58 3.57
N LEU A 23 -1.25 11.45 2.84
CA LEU A 23 -1.23 10.95 1.45
C LEU A 23 -0.42 11.87 0.52
N ILE A 24 -0.52 13.19 0.68
CA ILE A 24 0.25 14.14 -0.12
C ILE A 24 1.74 14.02 0.18
N ILE A 25 2.13 13.98 1.47
CA ILE A 25 3.53 13.82 1.86
C ILE A 25 4.08 12.50 1.30
N PHE A 26 3.32 11.41 1.48
CA PHE A 26 3.69 10.10 0.99
C PHE A 26 3.87 10.11 -0.54
N SER A 27 2.92 10.72 -1.27
CA SER A 27 2.99 10.88 -2.72
C SER A 27 4.23 11.64 -3.17
N ILE A 28 4.58 12.75 -2.52
CA ILE A 28 5.75 13.56 -2.89
C ILE A 28 7.04 12.76 -2.67
N ILE A 29 7.19 12.11 -1.51
CA ILE A 29 8.39 11.33 -1.20
C ILE A 29 8.53 10.14 -2.16
N THR A 30 7.43 9.45 -2.47
CA THR A 30 7.44 8.33 -3.43
C THR A 30 7.84 8.78 -4.83
N VAL A 31 7.32 9.91 -5.33
CA VAL A 31 7.70 10.45 -6.64
C VAL A 31 9.20 10.79 -6.68
N ILE A 32 9.72 11.44 -5.63
CA ILE A 32 11.14 11.76 -5.51
C ILE A 32 11.98 10.47 -5.48
N GLY A 33 11.58 9.48 -4.67
CA GLY A 33 12.26 8.19 -4.58
C GLY A 33 12.23 7.42 -5.89
N ASN A 34 11.15 7.55 -6.67
CA ASN A 34 11.01 6.91 -7.97
C ASN A 34 11.93 7.56 -9.02
N TYR A 35 12.04 8.89 -9.00
CA TYR A 35 12.92 9.63 -9.89
C TYR A 35 14.40 9.37 -9.59
N LEU A 36 14.79 9.43 -8.31
CA LEU A 36 16.18 9.25 -7.88
C LEU A 36 16.65 7.79 -7.95
N GLY A 37 15.77 6.84 -7.60
CA GLY A 37 16.13 5.42 -7.46
C GLY A 37 15.98 4.60 -8.74
N TYR A 38 15.00 4.93 -9.57
CA TYR A 38 14.59 4.07 -10.69
C TYR A 38 14.52 4.79 -12.05
N HIS A 39 14.88 6.07 -12.09
CA HIS A 39 14.95 6.89 -13.31
C HIS A 39 13.64 6.93 -14.13
N HIS A 40 12.50 6.67 -13.51
CA HIS A 40 11.20 6.80 -14.16
C HIS A 40 10.84 8.28 -14.40
N PRO A 41 10.08 8.59 -15.46
CA PRO A 41 9.68 9.96 -15.76
C PRO A 41 8.84 10.54 -14.61
N MET A 42 9.30 11.68 -14.08
CA MET A 42 8.70 12.32 -12.91
C MET A 42 7.26 12.77 -13.17
N GLU A 43 6.98 13.28 -14.36
CA GLU A 43 5.64 13.76 -14.74
C GLU A 43 4.58 12.66 -14.68
N GLY A 44 4.86 11.49 -15.26
CA GLY A 44 3.88 10.40 -15.24
C GLY A 44 3.82 9.66 -13.90
N SER A 45 4.91 9.67 -13.11
CA SER A 45 4.89 9.19 -11.72
C SER A 45 3.97 10.02 -10.83
N ILE A 46 3.94 11.36 -11.02
CA ILE A 46 3.03 12.26 -10.28
C ILE A 46 1.58 11.92 -10.60
N VAL A 47 1.25 11.76 -11.88
CA VAL A 47 -0.11 11.40 -12.31
C VAL A 47 -0.50 10.03 -11.78
N GLY A 48 0.39 9.05 -11.84
CA GLY A 48 0.15 7.72 -11.29
C GLY A 48 -0.13 7.77 -9.79
N MET A 49 0.67 8.52 -9.04
CA MET A 49 0.50 8.62 -7.59
C MET A 49 -0.75 9.41 -7.20
N ALA A 50 -1.16 10.39 -8.00
CA ALA A 50 -2.44 11.06 -7.86
C ALA A 50 -3.62 10.10 -8.06
N ILE A 51 -3.56 9.22 -9.08
CA ILE A 51 -4.57 8.18 -9.31
C ILE A 51 -4.66 7.25 -8.09
N LEU A 52 -3.52 6.74 -7.59
CA LEU A 52 -3.50 5.87 -6.41
C LEU A 52 -4.05 6.58 -5.16
N SER A 53 -3.75 7.86 -4.99
CA SER A 53 -4.26 8.67 -3.87
C SER A 53 -5.78 8.86 -3.95
N ILE A 54 -6.33 9.11 -5.14
CA ILE A 54 -7.79 9.23 -5.36
C ILE A 54 -8.49 7.90 -5.08
N ILE A 55 -7.93 6.78 -5.55
CA ILE A 55 -8.48 5.44 -5.29
C ILE A 55 -8.47 5.15 -3.78
N THR A 56 -7.39 5.50 -3.10
CA THR A 56 -7.27 5.36 -1.64
C THR A 56 -8.33 6.17 -0.91
N LEU A 57 -8.51 7.44 -1.28
CA LEU A 57 -9.53 8.31 -0.70
C LEU A 57 -10.94 7.76 -0.92
N ALA A 58 -11.23 7.27 -2.14
CA ALA A 58 -12.52 6.67 -2.46
C ALA A 58 -12.77 5.39 -1.63
N GLY A 59 -11.76 4.53 -1.46
CA GLY A 59 -11.87 3.31 -0.67
C GLY A 59 -12.12 3.57 0.82
N VAL A 60 -11.40 4.53 1.41
CA VAL A 60 -11.61 4.96 2.81
C VAL A 60 -12.99 5.59 2.99
N TRP A 61 -13.43 6.41 2.03
CA TRP A 61 -14.75 7.01 2.07
C TRP A 61 -15.87 5.97 1.95
N LEU A 62 -15.65 4.92 1.15
CA LEU A 62 -16.61 3.83 0.94
C LEU A 62 -16.71 2.91 2.16
N GLU A 63 -15.59 2.57 2.80
CA GLU A 63 -15.59 1.83 4.07
C GLU A 63 -16.45 2.56 5.12
N ARG A 64 -16.40 3.89 5.14
CA ARG A 64 -17.14 4.70 6.12
C ARG A 64 -18.65 4.77 5.87
N TYR A 65 -19.08 4.69 4.62
CA TYR A 65 -20.51 4.77 4.26
C TYR A 65 -21.20 3.40 4.30
N LEU A 66 -20.44 2.32 4.17
CA LEU A 66 -20.98 0.97 4.18
C LEU A 66 -20.94 0.37 5.59
N PRO A 67 -22.04 -0.23 6.09
CA PRO A 67 -22.11 -0.79 7.45
C PRO A 67 -21.39 -2.14 7.59
N PHE A 68 -20.52 -2.51 6.65
CA PHE A 68 -19.79 -3.76 6.68
C PHE A 68 -18.42 -3.55 7.34
N ASN A 69 -18.09 -4.36 8.37
CA ASN A 69 -16.79 -4.34 9.06
C ASN A 69 -15.67 -4.95 8.20
N ILE A 70 -15.47 -4.43 6.99
CA ILE A 70 -14.45 -4.87 6.05
C ILE A 70 -13.35 -3.81 6.06
N SER A 71 -12.09 -4.23 6.16
CA SER A 71 -10.96 -3.31 6.13
C SER A 71 -10.93 -2.45 4.85
N SER A 72 -10.68 -1.15 5.01
CA SER A 72 -10.38 -0.16 3.96
C SER A 72 -9.53 -0.71 2.81
N ILE A 73 -8.49 -1.49 3.16
CA ILE A 73 -7.54 -2.06 2.19
C ILE A 73 -8.25 -2.93 1.15
N LEU A 74 -9.30 -3.64 1.55
CA LEU A 74 -10.07 -4.50 0.65
C LEU A 74 -10.90 -3.68 -0.33
N TYR A 75 -11.55 -2.59 0.12
CA TYR A 75 -12.26 -1.67 -0.76
C TYR A 75 -11.33 -1.02 -1.78
N ILE A 76 -10.18 -0.52 -1.33
CA ILE A 76 -9.15 0.08 -2.19
C ILE A 76 -8.70 -0.93 -3.26
N SER A 77 -8.43 -2.18 -2.85
CA SER A 77 -7.99 -3.25 -3.76
C SER A 77 -9.06 -3.58 -4.81
N VAL A 78 -10.33 -3.70 -4.39
CA VAL A 78 -11.44 -3.98 -5.31
C VAL A 78 -11.63 -2.83 -6.32
N ILE A 79 -11.62 -1.58 -5.86
CA ILE A 79 -11.72 -0.41 -6.75
C ILE A 79 -10.55 -0.39 -7.73
N GLY A 80 -9.32 -0.63 -7.26
CA GLY A 80 -8.13 -0.72 -8.10
C GLY A 80 -8.26 -1.79 -9.18
N ILE A 81 -8.70 -3.00 -8.82
CA ILE A 81 -8.92 -4.10 -9.77
C ILE A 81 -9.97 -3.73 -10.82
N VAL A 82 -11.11 -3.15 -10.40
CA VAL A 82 -12.19 -2.76 -11.33
C VAL A 82 -11.72 -1.69 -12.32
N LEU A 83 -10.96 -0.70 -11.86
CA LEU A 83 -10.45 0.38 -12.70
C LEU A 83 -9.33 -0.07 -13.64
N ALA A 84 -8.53 -1.05 -13.23
CA ALA A 84 -7.45 -1.64 -14.02
C ALA A 84 -7.91 -2.77 -14.95
N PHE A 85 -9.12 -3.29 -14.77
CA PHE A 85 -9.64 -4.43 -15.52
C PHE A 85 -9.64 -4.16 -17.04
N PRO A 86 -9.10 -5.07 -17.89
CA PRO A 86 -8.88 -4.82 -19.32
C PRO A 86 -10.16 -4.51 -20.14
N GLY A 87 -11.35 -4.80 -19.60
CA GLY A 87 -12.64 -4.42 -20.19
C GLY A 87 -13.16 -3.02 -19.83
N MET A 88 -12.49 -2.27 -18.96
CA MET A 88 -12.92 -0.95 -18.49
C MET A 88 -12.28 0.17 -19.34
N PRO A 89 -13.02 1.19 -19.83
CA PRO A 89 -12.44 2.33 -20.55
C PRO A 89 -11.30 3.08 -19.82
N THR A 90 -11.27 3.06 -18.48
CA THR A 90 -10.19 3.69 -17.68
C THR A 90 -8.92 2.85 -17.60
N SER A 91 -8.97 1.56 -17.95
CA SER A 91 -7.86 0.61 -17.72
C SER A 91 -6.57 1.05 -18.40
N LYS A 92 -6.61 1.46 -19.67
CA LYS A 92 -5.41 1.90 -20.40
C LYS A 92 -4.75 3.12 -19.75
N PHE A 93 -5.56 4.07 -19.28
CA PHE A 93 -5.07 5.28 -18.63
C PHE A 93 -4.46 4.96 -17.26
N VAL A 94 -5.19 4.21 -16.42
CA VAL A 94 -4.73 3.85 -15.07
C VAL A 94 -3.45 3.01 -15.16
N LEU A 95 -3.41 1.98 -16.01
CA LEU A 95 -2.24 1.11 -16.16
C LEU A 95 -1.03 1.88 -16.67
N HIS A 96 -1.18 2.79 -17.63
CA HIS A 96 -0.07 3.54 -18.22
C HIS A 96 0.67 4.43 -17.21
N TYR A 97 -0.05 5.06 -16.30
CA TYR A 97 0.55 5.96 -15.30
C TYR A 97 0.96 5.22 -14.02
N VAL A 98 0.18 4.23 -13.59
CA VAL A 98 0.54 3.43 -12.40
C VAL A 98 1.75 2.55 -12.66
N SER A 99 1.95 2.05 -13.89
CA SER A 99 3.15 1.27 -14.24
C SER A 99 4.44 2.08 -14.21
N GLN A 100 4.35 3.41 -14.15
CA GLN A 100 5.52 4.28 -14.04
C GLN A 100 5.95 4.49 -12.58
N ILE A 101 5.25 3.88 -11.61
CA ILE A 101 5.59 3.95 -10.19
C ILE A 101 6.22 2.65 -9.76
N GLU A 102 7.42 2.73 -9.20
CA GLU A 102 8.06 1.56 -8.61
C GLU A 102 7.49 1.22 -7.23
N LEU A 103 7.09 -0.04 -7.09
CA LEU A 103 6.51 -0.56 -5.85
C LEU A 103 7.50 -0.45 -4.68
N LEU A 104 8.80 -0.62 -4.95
CA LEU A 104 9.84 -0.49 -3.93
C LEU A 104 9.95 0.93 -3.38
N SER A 105 9.66 1.96 -4.19
CA SER A 105 9.63 3.36 -3.73
C SER A 105 8.50 3.55 -2.71
N ILE A 106 7.31 3.01 -3.00
CA ILE A 106 6.15 3.02 -2.09
C ILE A 106 6.49 2.28 -0.79
N VAL A 107 7.02 1.06 -0.89
CA VAL A 107 7.37 0.23 0.27
C VAL A 107 8.40 0.92 1.15
N THR A 108 9.37 1.63 0.56
CA THR A 108 10.40 2.35 1.32
C THR A 108 9.81 3.46 2.18
N VAL A 109 8.95 4.31 1.61
CA VAL A 109 8.29 5.39 2.36
C VAL A 109 7.37 4.80 3.43
N PHE A 110 6.66 3.71 3.10
CA PHE A 110 5.80 3.02 4.05
C PHE A 110 6.59 2.44 5.23
N LEU A 111 7.70 1.76 4.97
CA LEU A 111 8.55 1.19 6.02
C LEU A 111 9.14 2.28 6.91
N ALA A 112 9.53 3.43 6.33
CA ALA A 112 10.02 4.56 7.11
C ALA A 112 8.93 5.12 8.04
N TYR A 113 7.70 5.30 7.54
CA TYR A 113 6.57 5.75 8.35
C TYR A 113 6.23 4.76 9.47
N VAL A 114 6.11 3.47 9.13
CA VAL A 114 5.82 2.41 10.11
C VAL A 114 6.94 2.30 11.14
N GLY A 115 8.20 2.39 10.72
CA GLY A 115 9.36 2.33 11.61
C GLY A 115 9.38 3.48 12.62
N ILE A 116 9.09 4.72 12.17
CA ILE A 116 8.96 5.87 13.07
C ILE A 116 7.76 5.69 14.01
N GLY A 117 6.63 5.19 13.49
CA GLY A 117 5.43 4.91 14.28
C GLY A 117 5.66 3.88 15.38
N MET A 118 6.35 2.77 15.06
CA MET A 118 6.74 1.74 16.03
C MET A 118 7.69 2.28 17.10
N GLY A 119 8.50 3.30 16.79
CA GLY A 119 9.33 3.99 17.78
C GLY A 119 8.54 4.62 18.93
N LYS A 120 7.24 4.96 18.72
CA LYS A 120 6.36 5.50 19.75
C LYS A 120 5.95 4.45 20.79
N SER A 121 5.90 3.16 20.42
CA SER A 121 5.60 2.02 21.31
C SER A 121 6.84 1.17 21.60
N TRP A 122 7.94 1.85 21.97
CA TRP A 122 9.24 1.21 22.22
C TRP A 122 9.20 0.06 23.24
N ASP A 123 8.37 0.20 24.29
CA ASP A 123 8.26 -0.82 25.34
C ASP A 123 7.62 -2.13 24.82
N GLU A 124 6.61 -2.02 23.96
CA GLU A 124 5.99 -3.19 23.30
C GLU A 124 6.95 -3.85 22.32
N PHE A 125 7.69 -3.03 21.55
CA PHE A 125 8.71 -3.54 20.64
C PHE A 125 9.81 -4.30 21.39
N LYS A 126 10.25 -3.80 22.54
CA LYS A 126 11.25 -4.44 23.39
C LYS A 126 10.75 -5.76 23.97
N ALA A 127 9.47 -5.85 24.32
CA ALA A 127 8.85 -7.11 24.77
C ALA A 127 8.83 -8.18 23.65
N LEU A 128 8.67 -7.76 22.39
CA LEU A 128 8.74 -8.65 21.23
C LEU A 128 10.18 -9.06 20.90
N GLY A 129 11.14 -8.14 21.04
CA GLY A 129 12.58 -8.38 21.06
C GLY A 129 13.08 -9.43 20.06
N TRP A 130 13.83 -10.42 20.55
CA TRP A 130 14.38 -11.50 19.72
C TRP A 130 13.32 -12.39 19.05
N ARG A 131 12.11 -12.48 19.63
CA ARG A 131 11.01 -13.26 19.04
C ARG A 131 10.54 -12.62 17.73
N ALA A 132 10.61 -11.29 17.61
CA ALA A 132 10.26 -10.57 16.40
C ALA A 132 11.08 -11.04 15.19
N ILE A 133 12.38 -11.32 15.37
CA ILE A 133 13.26 -11.79 14.28
C ILE A 133 12.80 -13.15 13.76
N ILE A 134 12.53 -14.09 14.68
CA ILE A 134 12.07 -15.43 14.31
C ILE A 134 10.71 -15.38 13.63
N ILE A 135 9.77 -14.58 14.19
CA ILE A 135 8.44 -14.38 13.61
C ILE A 135 8.57 -13.79 12.20
N THR A 136 9.43 -12.80 12.01
CA THR A 136 9.61 -12.15 10.69
C THR A 136 10.17 -13.13 9.66
N ILE A 137 11.18 -13.93 10.01
CA ILE A 137 11.73 -14.96 9.11
C ILE A 137 10.64 -15.97 8.74
N LEU A 138 9.87 -16.43 9.73
CA LEU A 138 8.79 -17.40 9.51
C LEU A 138 7.67 -16.80 8.65
N VAL A 139 7.30 -15.54 8.85
CA VAL A 139 6.29 -14.84 8.06
C VAL A 139 6.76 -14.66 6.61
N ILE A 140 7.97 -14.16 6.38
CA ILE A 140 8.52 -13.99 5.03
C ILE A 140 8.59 -15.33 4.31
N ALA A 141 9.08 -16.38 4.98
CA ALA A 141 9.11 -17.73 4.42
C ALA A 141 7.70 -18.22 4.11
N ALA A 142 6.76 -18.12 5.05
CA ALA A 142 5.39 -18.57 4.86
C ALA A 142 4.67 -17.86 3.70
N THR A 143 4.83 -16.54 3.57
CA THR A 143 4.23 -15.78 2.46
C THR A 143 4.85 -16.20 1.11
N TYR A 144 6.17 -16.38 1.04
CA TYR A 144 6.84 -16.83 -0.17
C TYR A 144 6.44 -18.25 -0.57
N TYR A 145 6.53 -19.21 0.36
CA TYR A 145 6.13 -20.59 0.11
C TYR A 145 4.65 -20.72 -0.20
N GLY A 146 3.78 -19.98 0.49
CA GLY A 146 2.35 -19.95 0.21
C GLY A 146 2.05 -19.50 -1.23
N ALA A 147 2.66 -18.40 -1.67
CA ALA A 147 2.53 -17.93 -3.05
C ALA A 147 3.09 -18.93 -4.07
N ALA A 148 4.26 -19.53 -3.78
CA ALA A 148 4.89 -20.51 -4.66
C ALA A 148 4.05 -21.79 -4.82
N ILE A 149 3.44 -22.29 -3.74
CA ILE A 149 2.57 -23.48 -3.78
C ILE A 149 1.34 -23.20 -4.64
N VAL A 150 0.68 -22.04 -4.44
CA VAL A 150 -0.49 -21.66 -5.24
C VAL A 150 -0.10 -21.53 -6.71
N ALA A 151 1.01 -20.86 -7.03
CA ALA A 151 1.53 -20.75 -8.38
C ALA A 151 1.80 -22.13 -9.01
N HIS A 152 2.43 -23.04 -8.25
CA HIS A 152 2.72 -24.40 -8.70
C HIS A 152 1.44 -25.19 -9.02
N ILE A 153 0.44 -25.13 -8.14
CA ILE A 153 -0.85 -25.79 -8.36
C ILE A 153 -1.51 -25.25 -9.64
N VAL A 154 -1.55 -23.93 -9.82
CA VAL A 154 -2.15 -23.30 -11.01
C VAL A 154 -1.39 -23.68 -12.29
N LEU A 155 -0.06 -23.70 -12.26
CA LEU A 155 0.77 -24.08 -13.42
C LEU A 155 0.56 -25.55 -13.83
N VAL A 156 0.53 -26.46 -12.85
CA VAL A 156 0.25 -27.90 -13.11
C VAL A 156 -1.15 -28.09 -13.68
N LEU A 157 -2.16 -27.38 -13.15
CA LEU A 157 -3.53 -27.44 -13.67
C LEU A 157 -3.67 -26.85 -15.08
N THR A 158 -2.86 -25.85 -15.43
CA THR A 158 -2.87 -25.20 -16.76
C THR A 158 -1.95 -25.87 -17.78
N GLY A 159 -1.24 -26.93 -17.40
CA GLY A 159 -0.40 -27.73 -18.30
C GLY A 159 0.92 -27.08 -18.71
N VAL A 160 1.31 -25.97 -18.07
CA VAL A 160 2.61 -25.33 -18.29
C VAL A 160 3.63 -26.00 -17.36
N PRO A 161 4.71 -26.61 -17.87
CA PRO A 161 5.71 -27.24 -17.02
C PRO A 161 6.39 -26.17 -16.14
N ALA A 162 6.32 -26.37 -14.83
CA ALA A 162 7.09 -25.60 -13.86
C ALA A 162 8.57 -25.93 -14.06
N ALA A 163 9.30 -25.05 -14.77
CA ALA A 163 10.75 -25.10 -14.90
C ALA A 163 11.42 -24.48 -13.67
#